data_AF-A0A2I1H6E4-F1
#
_entry.id   AF-A0A2I1H6E4-F1
#
_cell.length_a   1.000
_cell.length_b   1.000
_cell.length_c   1.000
_cell.angle_alpha   90.00
_cell.angle_beta   90.00
_cell.angle_gamma   90.00
#
_symmetry.space_group_name_H-M   'P 1'
#
loop_
_entity.id
_entity.type
_entity.pdbx_description
1 polymer ?
#
loop_
_entity_poly.entity_id
_entity_poly.type
_entity_poly.pdbx_seq_one_letter_code
_entity_poly.pdbx_strand_id
1 'polypeptide(L)'
;MIRKCLVALNDNTIRLFDIVDKQEKFFHAILNLLEEVMMDKMSLDVLSIYNDYITDLIEEIETKLDTDTWSKLENELKDVKMTVSEFELLMEMKAMSNTEFHKGKRRVLKEVRKQLETSLSNNLQVFKVPLRKLLCAHEIRKLSK
;
A
#
# COMPACT_ATOMS: atom_id res chain seq x y z
N MET A 1 -21.20 28.86 -55.48
CA MET A 1 -20.00 28.12 -55.01
C MET A 1 -19.59 28.56 -53.60
N ILE A 2 -19.32 29.86 -53.38
CA ILE A 2 -18.88 30.45 -52.10
C ILE A 2 -19.76 30.06 -50.89
N ARG A 3 -21.10 30.15 -51.00
CA ARG A 3 -22.02 29.80 -49.90
C ARG A 3 -21.87 28.35 -49.42
N LYS A 4 -21.64 27.40 -50.34
CA LYS A 4 -21.42 25.99 -49.98
C LYS A 4 -20.08 25.79 -49.25
N CYS A 5 -19.04 26.51 -49.69
CA CYS A 5 -17.75 26.52 -49.01
C CYS A 5 -17.85 27.11 -47.58
N LEU A 6 -18.65 28.17 -47.39
CA LEU A 6 -18.83 28.80 -46.09
C LEU A 6 -19.55 27.88 -45.08
N VAL A 7 -20.59 27.16 -45.55
CA VAL A 7 -21.31 26.17 -44.74
C VAL A 7 -20.39 25.01 -44.36
N ALA A 8 -19.64 24.45 -45.32
CA ALA A 8 -18.69 23.38 -45.05
C ALA A 8 -17.58 23.80 -44.06
N LEU A 9 -17.12 25.06 -44.14
CA LEU A 9 -16.17 25.60 -43.18
C LEU A 9 -16.76 25.66 -41.77
N ASN A 10 -17.99 26.14 -41.63
CA ASN A 10 -18.68 26.21 -40.35
C ASN A 10 -18.89 24.81 -39.74
N ASP A 11 -19.31 23.84 -40.54
CA ASP A 11 -19.51 22.45 -40.10
C ASP A 11 -18.20 21.81 -39.64
N ASN A 12 -17.10 22.09 -40.35
CA ASN A 12 -15.76 21.62 -39.94
C ASN A 12 -15.31 22.26 -38.62
N THR A 13 -15.59 23.56 -38.42
CA THR A 13 -15.30 24.24 -37.16
C THR A 13 -16.05 23.60 -35.99
N ILE A 14 -17.35 23.32 -36.16
CA ILE A 14 -18.15 22.64 -35.13
C ILE A 14 -17.58 21.25 -34.80
N ARG A 15 -17.25 20.46 -35.83
CA ARG A 15 -16.64 19.13 -35.65
C ARG A 15 -15.30 19.21 -34.92
N LEU A 16 -14.48 20.23 -35.20
CA LEU A 16 -13.22 20.43 -34.50
C LEU A 16 -13.45 20.74 -33.02
N PHE A 17 -14.43 21.59 -32.69
CA PHE A 17 -14.81 21.83 -31.29
C PHE A 17 -15.25 20.55 -30.58
N ASP A 18 -16.10 19.73 -31.22
CA ASP A 18 -16.54 18.45 -30.65
C ASP A 18 -15.38 17.48 -30.39
N ILE A 19 -14.38 17.46 -31.27
CA ILE A 19 -13.18 16.62 -31.10
C ILE A 19 -12.35 17.11 -29.91
N VAL A 20 -12.15 18.43 -29.78
CA VAL A 20 -11.37 19.02 -28.69
C VAL A 20 -12.05 18.79 -27.33
N ASP A 21 -13.36 18.99 -27.23
CA ASP A 21 -14.13 18.73 -26.00
C ASP A 21 -14.06 17.25 -25.58
N LYS A 22 -14.17 16.32 -26.55
CA LYS A 22 -14.00 14.88 -26.26
C LYS A 22 -12.59 14.54 -25.82
N GLN A 23 -11.57 15.14 -26.43
CA GLN A 23 -10.18 14.95 -26.03
C GLN A 23 -9.95 15.45 -24.60
N GLU A 24 -10.45 16.63 -24.25
CA GLU A 24 -10.36 17.19 -22.90
C GLU A 24 -10.97 16.24 -21.85
N LYS A 25 -12.18 15.73 -22.11
CA LYS A 25 -12.83 14.72 -21.24
C LYS A 25 -12.04 13.43 -21.13
N PHE A 26 -11.46 12.96 -22.24
CA PHE A 26 -10.62 11.78 -22.26
C PHE A 26 -9.33 11.98 -21.44
N PHE A 27 -8.69 13.16 -21.55
CA PHE A 27 -7.53 13.50 -20.72
C PHE A 27 -7.89 13.55 -19.24
N HIS A 28 -9.02 14.14 -18.87
CA HIS A 28 -9.49 14.13 -17.48
C HIS A 28 -9.73 12.71 -16.95
N ALA A 29 -10.36 11.84 -17.74
CA ALA A 29 -10.56 10.45 -17.35
C ALA A 29 -9.22 9.70 -17.16
N ILE A 30 -8.24 9.92 -18.05
CA ILE A 30 -6.89 9.36 -17.90
C ILE A 30 -6.23 9.88 -16.63
N LEU A 31 -6.29 11.18 -16.34
CA LEU A 31 -5.67 11.76 -15.15
C LEU A 31 -6.26 11.17 -13.88
N ASN A 32 -7.57 11.01 -13.81
CA ASN A 32 -8.23 10.40 -12.65
C ASN A 32 -7.81 8.92 -12.47
N LEU A 33 -7.74 8.15 -13.57
CA LEU A 33 -7.26 6.76 -13.52
C LEU A 33 -5.79 6.68 -13.09
N LEU A 34 -4.94 7.59 -13.57
CA LEU A 34 -3.54 7.65 -13.16
C LEU A 34 -3.40 7.99 -11.69
N GLU A 35 -4.20 8.94 -11.18
CA GLU A 35 -4.21 9.29 -9.76
C GLU A 35 -4.62 8.10 -8.90
N GLU A 36 -5.68 7.38 -9.29
CA GLU A 36 -6.14 6.16 -8.60
C GLU A 36 -5.07 5.06 -8.58
N VAL A 37 -4.45 4.77 -9.74
CA VAL A 37 -3.38 3.77 -9.87
C VAL A 37 -2.13 4.18 -9.10
N MET A 38 -1.79 5.47 -9.07
CA MET A 38 -0.64 5.99 -8.31
C MET A 38 -0.88 5.89 -6.80
N MET A 39 -2.10 6.16 -6.33
CA MET A 39 -2.46 6.01 -4.92
C MET A 39 -2.40 4.54 -4.48
N ASP A 40 -2.88 3.62 -5.31
CA ASP A 40 -2.82 2.19 -5.04
C ASP A 40 -1.36 1.69 -5.02
N LYS A 41 -0.55 2.06 -6.01
CA LYS A 41 0.87 1.69 -6.08
C LYS A 41 1.71 2.30 -4.96
N MET A 42 1.51 3.57 -4.61
CA MET A 42 2.17 4.18 -3.46
C MET A 42 1.80 3.46 -2.16
N SER A 43 0.55 3.03 -2.02
CA SER A 43 0.14 2.23 -0.87
C SER A 43 0.92 0.92 -0.81
N LEU A 44 1.07 0.21 -1.92
CA LEU A 44 1.82 -1.05 -2.01
C LEU A 44 3.32 -0.89 -1.73
N ASP A 45 3.96 0.16 -2.27
CA ASP A 45 5.38 0.49 -2.01
C ASP A 45 5.63 0.87 -0.54
N VAL A 46 4.64 1.48 0.13
CA VAL A 46 4.71 1.77 1.57
C VAL A 46 4.59 0.48 2.37
N LEU A 47 3.67 -0.41 1.99
CA LEU A 47 3.43 -1.68 2.68
C LEU A 47 4.64 -2.61 2.63
N SER A 48 5.38 -2.61 1.51
CA SER A 48 6.53 -3.49 1.34
C SER A 48 7.67 -3.26 2.33
N ILE A 49 7.80 -2.03 2.83
CA ILE A 49 8.80 -1.68 3.84
C ILE A 49 8.59 -2.47 5.13
N TYR A 50 7.34 -2.78 5.45
CA TYR A 50 6.97 -3.52 6.65
C TYR A 50 7.01 -5.04 6.44
N ASN A 51 7.03 -5.53 5.20
CA ASN A 51 7.07 -6.97 4.92
C ASN A 51 8.27 -7.67 5.52
N ASP A 52 9.45 -7.04 5.48
CA ASP A 52 10.65 -7.60 6.12
C ASP A 52 10.41 -7.85 7.61
N TYR A 53 9.78 -6.89 8.29
CA TYR A 53 9.47 -6.99 9.72
C TYR A 53 8.38 -8.02 10.00
N ILE A 54 7.35 -8.08 9.14
CA ILE A 54 6.29 -9.08 9.26
C ILE A 54 6.85 -10.49 9.03
N THR A 55 7.76 -10.65 8.06
CA THR A 55 8.44 -11.92 7.80
C THR A 55 9.27 -12.36 9.00
N ASP A 56 10.09 -11.45 9.55
CA ASP A 56 10.86 -11.74 10.77
C ASP A 56 9.95 -12.20 11.93
N LEU A 57 8.76 -11.59 12.09
CA LEU A 57 7.80 -12.00 13.12
C LEU A 57 7.19 -13.39 12.84
N ILE A 58 6.81 -13.67 11.59
CA ILE A 58 6.25 -14.97 11.20
C ILE A 58 7.27 -16.08 11.43
N GLU A 59 8.50 -15.91 10.93
CA GLU A 59 9.57 -16.90 11.10
C GLU A 59 9.82 -17.17 12.60
N GLU A 60 9.82 -16.13 13.43
CA GLU A 60 9.98 -16.33 14.88
C GLU A 60 8.82 -17.12 15.48
N ILE A 61 7.59 -16.75 15.16
CA ILE A 61 6.38 -17.44 15.63
C ILE A 61 6.42 -18.90 15.19
N GLU A 62 6.80 -19.19 13.94
CA GLU A 62 6.97 -20.55 13.40
C GLU A 62 8.07 -21.32 14.12
N THR A 63 9.23 -20.70 14.43
CA THR A 63 10.30 -21.40 15.17
C THR A 63 9.91 -21.80 16.59
N LYS A 64 8.94 -21.11 17.20
CA LYS A 64 8.47 -21.37 18.56
C LYS A 64 7.20 -22.24 18.60
N LEU A 65 6.47 -22.29 17.50
CA LEU A 65 5.29 -23.14 17.34
C LEU A 65 5.69 -24.54 16.85
N ASP A 66 5.83 -25.49 17.77
CA ASP A 66 5.60 -26.90 17.42
C ASP A 66 4.11 -27.12 17.10
N THR A 67 3.81 -28.10 16.23
CA THR A 67 2.57 -28.45 15.48
C THR A 67 1.19 -28.36 16.16
N ASP A 68 1.06 -27.83 17.37
CA ASP A 68 -0.19 -27.62 18.10
C ASP A 68 -0.44 -26.09 18.32
N THR A 69 -1.37 -25.54 17.54
CA THR A 69 -1.10 -24.31 16.76
C THR A 69 -1.79 -23.02 17.20
N TRP A 70 -2.81 -23.02 18.07
CA TRP A 70 -3.58 -21.80 18.38
C TRP A 70 -3.31 -21.18 19.76
N SER A 71 -3.33 -21.97 20.83
CA SER A 71 -3.10 -21.46 22.20
C SER A 71 -1.66 -20.99 22.41
N LYS A 72 -0.71 -21.57 21.68
CA LYS A 72 0.68 -21.11 21.65
C LYS A 72 0.84 -19.82 20.86
N LEU A 73 0.11 -19.64 19.76
CA LEU A 73 0.16 -18.40 18.99
C LEU A 73 -0.29 -17.21 19.85
N GLU A 74 -1.41 -17.35 20.58
CA GLU A 74 -1.86 -16.32 21.51
C GLU A 74 -0.80 -15.97 22.57
N ASN A 75 -0.06 -16.98 23.06
CA ASN A 75 1.01 -16.75 24.02
C ASN A 75 2.21 -16.03 23.40
N GLU A 76 2.63 -16.41 22.20
CA GLU A 76 3.71 -15.71 21.48
C GLU A 76 3.33 -14.27 21.14
N LEU A 77 2.07 -14.02 20.80
CA LEU A 77 1.58 -12.68 20.50
C LEU A 77 1.50 -11.79 21.76
N LYS A 78 1.40 -12.34 22.97
CA LYS A 78 1.45 -11.56 24.22
C LYS A 78 2.77 -10.83 24.39
N ASP A 79 3.89 -11.43 24.00
CA ASP A 79 5.22 -10.83 24.11
C ASP A 79 5.34 -9.56 23.27
N VAL A 80 4.65 -9.53 22.12
CA VAL A 80 4.58 -8.37 21.23
C VAL A 80 3.35 -7.49 21.47
N LYS A 81 2.58 -7.80 22.53
CA LYS A 81 1.32 -7.13 22.91
C LYS A 81 0.30 -7.06 21.77
N MET A 82 0.29 -8.08 20.91
CA MET A 82 -0.55 -8.17 19.72
C MET A 82 -1.70 -9.16 19.97
N THR A 83 -2.87 -8.89 19.39
CA THR A 83 -3.98 -9.86 19.38
C THR A 83 -3.91 -10.73 18.12
N VAL A 84 -4.63 -11.86 18.11
CA VAL A 84 -4.73 -12.71 16.92
C VAL A 84 -5.31 -11.93 15.73
N SER A 85 -6.36 -11.14 15.94
CA SER A 85 -6.94 -10.32 14.87
C SER A 85 -5.97 -9.25 14.34
N GLU A 86 -5.14 -8.66 15.21
CA GLU A 86 -4.09 -7.74 14.75
C GLU A 86 -3.00 -8.46 13.95
N PHE A 87 -2.68 -9.69 14.31
CA PHE A 87 -1.74 -10.53 13.58
C PHE A 87 -2.30 -10.97 12.22
N GLU A 88 -3.58 -11.34 12.15
CA GLU A 88 -4.29 -11.64 10.89
C GLU A 88 -4.24 -10.44 9.93
N LEU A 89 -4.45 -9.22 10.42
CA LEU A 89 -4.30 -8.00 9.61
C LEU A 89 -2.88 -7.86 9.03
N LEU A 90 -1.83 -8.23 9.76
CA LEU A 90 -0.47 -8.24 9.22
C LEU A 90 -0.26 -9.30 8.14
N MET A 91 -0.91 -10.46 8.28
CA MET A 91 -0.89 -11.52 7.28
C MET A 91 -1.62 -11.11 5.99
N GLU A 92 -2.79 -10.49 6.11
CA GLU A 92 -3.53 -9.91 4.99
C GLU A 92 -2.71 -8.84 4.28
N MET A 93 -2.08 -7.96 5.05
CA MET A 93 -1.20 -6.93 4.52
C MET A 93 -0.03 -7.53 3.71
N LYS A 94 0.62 -8.57 4.25
CA LYS A 94 1.69 -9.29 3.55
C LYS A 94 1.19 -9.92 2.25
N ALA A 95 -0.01 -10.50 2.25
CA ALA A 95 -0.63 -11.09 1.07
C ALA A 95 -1.02 -10.05 0.00
N MET A 96 -1.46 -8.86 0.42
CA MET A 96 -1.80 -7.76 -0.49
C MET A 96 -0.57 -7.08 -1.09
N SER A 97 0.55 -7.08 -0.38
CA SER A 97 1.79 -6.55 -0.93
C SER A 97 2.26 -7.44 -2.10
N ASN A 98 2.48 -6.85 -3.28
CA ASN A 98 3.02 -7.59 -4.42
C ASN A 98 4.39 -8.19 -4.04
N THR A 99 4.46 -9.51 -3.95
CA THR A 99 5.67 -10.27 -3.57
C THR A 99 6.81 -10.15 -4.58
N GLU A 100 6.50 -9.72 -5.82
CA GLU A 100 7.49 -9.54 -6.88
C GLU A 100 8.33 -8.26 -6.74
N PHE A 101 7.85 -7.28 -5.96
CA PHE A 101 8.65 -6.11 -5.64
C PHE A 101 9.20 -6.28 -4.21
N HIS A 102 10.50 -6.01 -4.08
CA HIS A 102 11.25 -5.88 -2.83
C HIS A 102 12.05 -7.11 -2.36
N LYS A 103 13.19 -7.31 -3.04
CA LYS A 103 14.50 -7.48 -2.36
C LYS A 103 15.22 -6.12 -2.29
N GLY A 104 14.55 -5.11 -1.74
CA GLY A 104 15.19 -3.81 -1.47
C GLY A 104 16.09 -3.90 -0.25
N LYS A 105 17.06 -2.98 -0.10
CA LYS A 105 17.80 -2.88 1.17
C LYS A 105 16.84 -2.54 2.30
N ARG A 106 16.84 -3.35 3.37
CA ARG A 106 16.07 -3.10 4.60
C ARG A 106 16.28 -1.67 5.07
N ARG A 107 15.19 -0.92 5.23
CA ARG A 107 15.23 0.48 5.71
C ARG A 107 15.57 0.52 7.20
N VAL A 108 16.11 1.64 7.65
CA VAL A 108 16.45 1.85 9.07
C VAL A 108 15.17 2.01 9.88
N LEU A 109 15.06 1.27 11.00
CA LEU A 109 13.85 1.21 11.85
C LEU A 109 13.30 2.60 12.24
N LYS A 110 14.19 3.54 12.57
CA LYS A 110 13.81 4.93 12.92
C LYS A 110 13.06 5.63 11.80
N GLU A 111 13.48 5.41 10.55
CA GLU A 111 12.83 5.99 9.38
C GLU A 111 11.49 5.32 9.10
N VAL A 112 11.43 3.99 9.21
CA VAL A 112 10.18 3.21 9.04
C VAL A 112 9.11 3.65 10.04
N ARG A 113 9.49 3.92 11.29
CA ARG A 113 8.59 4.41 12.33
C ARG A 113 8.12 5.85 12.05
N LYS A 114 9.03 6.72 11.61
CA LYS A 114 8.65 8.09 11.21
C LYS A 114 7.62 8.04 10.08
N GLN A 115 7.88 7.23 9.06
CA GLN A 115 6.98 7.05 7.92
C GLN A 115 5.60 6.50 8.33
N LEU A 116 5.56 5.56 9.28
CA LEU A 116 4.31 5.02 9.84
C LEU A 116 3.45 6.11 10.49
N GLU A 117 4.07 7.09 11.15
CA GLU A 117 3.35 8.14 11.84
C GLU A 117 2.95 9.30 10.94
N THR A 118 3.77 9.65 9.94
CA THR A 118 3.58 10.88 9.15
C THR A 118 2.94 10.69 7.78
N SER A 119 3.03 9.49 7.21
CA SER A 119 2.76 9.27 5.78
C SER A 119 1.93 8.02 5.48
N LEU A 120 1.27 7.46 6.49
CA LEU A 120 0.34 6.35 6.28
C LEU A 120 -0.98 6.90 5.71
N SER A 121 -1.36 6.42 4.53
CA SER A 121 -2.61 6.80 3.86
C SER A 121 -3.85 6.37 4.66
N ASN A 122 -4.97 7.03 4.44
CA ASN A 122 -6.21 6.80 5.20
C ASN A 122 -6.72 5.35 5.10
N ASN A 123 -6.62 4.75 3.91
CA ASN A 123 -7.01 3.36 3.64
C ASN A 123 -6.13 2.33 4.38
N LEU A 124 -4.92 2.72 4.81
CA LEU A 124 -3.99 1.84 5.53
C LEU A 124 -4.01 2.05 7.05
N GLN A 125 -4.85 2.95 7.57
CA GLN A 125 -4.90 3.27 9.00
C GLN A 125 -5.25 2.06 9.87
N VAL A 126 -5.98 1.08 9.33
CA VAL A 126 -6.30 -0.17 10.03
C VAL A 126 -5.04 -0.96 10.43
N PHE A 127 -3.96 -0.87 9.65
CA PHE A 127 -2.68 -1.53 9.93
C PHE A 127 -1.80 -0.75 10.91
N LYS A 128 -2.14 0.51 11.22
CA LYS A 128 -1.26 1.40 11.99
C LYS A 128 -0.92 0.86 13.36
N VAL A 129 -1.93 0.36 14.08
CA VAL A 129 -1.75 -0.18 15.43
C VAL A 129 -0.96 -1.50 15.41
N PRO A 130 -1.31 -2.52 14.59
CA PRO A 130 -0.50 -3.72 14.41
C PRO A 130 0.96 -3.43 14.05
N LEU A 131 1.21 -2.55 13.07
CA LEU A 131 2.55 -2.19 12.63
C LEU A 131 3.36 -1.48 13.73
N ARG A 132 2.74 -0.62 14.53
CA ARG A 132 3.43 0.04 15.64
C ARG A 132 3.90 -0.98 16.68
N LYS A 133 3.06 -1.98 17.01
CA LYS A 133 3.41 -3.06 17.95
C LYS A 133 4.55 -3.91 17.41
N LEU A 134 4.48 -4.29 16.13
CA LEU A 134 5.52 -5.03 15.43
C LEU A 134 6.88 -4.31 15.50
N LEU A 135 6.93 -3.02 15.15
CA LEU A 135 8.18 -2.25 15.16
C LEU A 135 8.75 -2.09 16.58
N CYS A 136 7.89 -1.87 17.58
CA CYS A 136 8.31 -1.80 18.99
C CYS A 136 8.92 -3.13 19.47
N ALA A 137 8.30 -4.27 19.10
CA ALA A 137 8.84 -5.59 19.43
C ALA A 137 10.22 -5.81 18.80
N HIS A 138 10.39 -5.41 17.54
CA HIS A 138 11.66 -5.51 16.83
C HIS A 138 12.75 -4.66 17.50
N GLU A 139 12.41 -3.45 17.95
CA GLU A 139 13.32 -2.55 18.67
C GLU A 139 13.82 -3.16 19.99
N ILE A 140 12.89 -3.65 20.83
CA ILE A 140 13.22 -4.28 22.12
C ILE A 140 14.16 -5.46 21.92
N ARG A 141 13.90 -6.30 20.90
CA ARG A 141 14.70 -7.49 20.59
C ARG A 141 16.09 -7.17 20.03
N LYS A 142 16.21 -6.07 19.29
CA LYS A 142 17.52 -5.59 18.82
C LYS A 142 18.39 -5.10 19.98
N LEU A 143 17.78 -4.59 21.06
CA LEU A 143 18.47 -4.12 22.26
C LEU A 143 18.82 -5.25 23.25
N SER A 144 18.23 -6.45 23.09
CA SER A 144 18.44 -7.61 23.97
C SER A 144 19.48 -8.62 23.46
N LYS A 145 20.12 -8.35 22.31
CA LYS A 145 21.23 -9.14 21.75
C LYS A 145 22.54 -8.36 21.87
#